data_AF-A0A1F3NRQ7-F1
#
_entry.id   AF-A0A1F3NRQ7-F1
#
_cell.length_a   1.000
_cell.length_b   1.000
_cell.length_c   1.000
_cell.angle_alpha   90.00
_cell.angle_beta   90.00
_cell.angle_gamma   90.00
#
_symmetry.space_group_name_H-M   'P 1'
#
loop_
_entity.id
_entity.type
_entity.pdbx_description
1 polymer ?
#
loop_
_entity_poly.entity_id
_entity_poly.type
_entity_poly.pdbx_seq_one_letter_code
_entity_poly.pdbx_strand_id
1 'polypeptide(L)'
;MSYKSKIRISIGWIYPIGIFSSYILLFLEFKLRQMLRQSGIEVWGVPYITIILVALMFIVLGIIQWFRYRNWIYPVLGFLMGITTAQISFIFPNYDDPGIFKLTYFICFILIILFILINWNSFYSHERFEINSRRLFRLASERIFRNDNGYTDRPYSGGRVECSRDELLGFVRFLHGNYIVRPFYYESFICLSFSMNKSLLVIDEGREVSHVIIGYDGSVTVKVSDRDYRDYLERLSFDQLCASLAGVFTRFIDYYKKGLESRIIVELKSAK
;
A
#
# COMPACT_ATOMS: atom_id res chain seq x y z
N MET A 1 13.73 4.87 -24.58
CA MET A 1 13.27 5.85 -23.57
C MET A 1 12.98 5.11 -22.28
N SER A 2 13.63 5.48 -21.19
CA SER A 2 13.44 4.87 -19.87
C SER A 2 12.02 5.14 -19.39
N TYR A 3 11.20 4.10 -19.28
CA TYR A 3 9.82 4.17 -18.78
C TYR A 3 9.88 4.60 -17.30
N LYS A 4 9.72 5.91 -17.03
CA LYS A 4 9.45 6.37 -15.66
C LYS A 4 8.10 5.80 -15.26
N SER A 5 8.01 5.13 -14.10
CA SER A 5 6.74 4.57 -13.65
C SER A 5 5.70 5.69 -13.55
N LYS A 6 4.60 5.58 -14.29
CA LYS A 6 3.53 6.61 -14.33
C LYS A 6 2.77 6.76 -13.01
N ILE A 7 3.07 5.96 -11.99
CA ILE A 7 2.39 5.92 -10.70
C ILE A 7 3.40 6.21 -9.58
N ARG A 8 2.99 6.99 -8.57
CA ARG A 8 3.81 7.27 -7.38
C ARG A 8 4.26 6.00 -6.66
N ILE A 9 5.45 6.04 -6.06
CA ILE A 9 6.03 4.94 -5.27
C ILE A 9 5.16 4.67 -4.03
N SER A 10 5.10 3.41 -3.58
CA SER A 10 4.41 3.04 -2.34
C SER A 10 5.13 3.62 -1.11
N ILE A 11 4.36 4.03 -0.09
CA ILE A 11 4.88 4.58 1.16
C ILE A 11 5.82 3.60 1.88
N GLY A 12 5.67 2.29 1.68
CA GLY A 12 6.54 1.28 2.28
C GLY A 12 8.04 1.50 1.99
N TRP A 13 8.39 2.12 0.87
CA TRP A 13 9.79 2.42 0.50
C TRP A 13 10.43 3.54 1.33
N ILE A 14 9.64 4.33 2.06
CA ILE A 14 10.15 5.40 2.91
C ILE A 14 10.84 4.83 4.15
N TYR A 15 10.39 3.66 4.66
CA TYR A 15 10.93 3.07 5.89
C TYR A 15 12.41 2.69 5.78
N PRO A 16 12.88 1.93 4.76
CA PRO A 16 14.31 1.61 4.65
C PRO A 16 15.19 2.85 4.49
N ILE A 17 14.73 3.86 3.75
CA ILE A 17 15.47 5.12 3.56
C ILE A 17 15.57 5.88 4.88
N GLY A 18 14.46 5.98 5.62
CA GLY A 18 14.40 6.61 6.94
C GLY A 18 15.30 5.91 7.96
N ILE A 19 15.25 4.57 8.01
CA ILE A 19 16.10 3.77 8.90
C ILE A 19 17.58 3.94 8.53
N PHE A 20 17.95 3.82 7.26
CA PHE A 20 19.35 3.95 6.84
C PHE A 20 19.91 5.36 7.11
N SER A 21 19.16 6.40 6.74
CA SER A 21 19.56 7.79 7.04
C SER A 21 19.68 8.05 8.54
N SER A 22 18.85 7.42 9.35
CA SER A 22 18.95 7.55 10.80
C SER A 22 20.22 6.95 11.41
N TYR A 23 20.70 5.81 10.90
CA TYR A 23 21.96 5.23 11.35
C TYR A 23 23.15 6.14 11.03
N ILE A 24 23.15 6.76 9.85
CA ILE A 24 24.16 7.74 9.46
C ILE A 24 24.13 8.94 10.42
N LEU A 25 22.95 9.50 10.65
CA LEU A 25 22.79 10.66 11.53
C LEU A 25 23.20 10.34 12.98
N LEU A 26 22.86 9.15 13.47
CA LEU A 26 23.23 8.70 14.81
C LEU A 26 24.75 8.54 14.96
N PHE A 27 25.43 8.00 13.95
CA PHE A 27 26.89 7.92 13.94
C PHE A 27 27.55 9.31 13.91
N LEU A 28 27.01 10.24 13.12
CA LEU A 28 27.46 11.63 13.09
C LEU A 28 27.24 12.33 14.43
N GLU A 29 26.07 12.17 15.04
CA GLU A 29 25.75 12.72 16.37
C GLU A 29 26.72 12.15 17.42
N PHE A 30 26.98 10.84 17.39
CA PHE A 30 27.94 10.21 18.29
C PHE A 30 29.35 10.80 18.15
N LYS A 31 29.84 10.96 16.92
CA LYS A 31 31.17 11.54 16.65
C LYS A 31 31.24 13.02 17.03
N LEU A 32 30.22 13.80 16.73
CA LEU A 32 30.13 15.21 17.13
C LEU A 32 30.19 15.35 18.65
N ARG A 33 29.40 14.55 19.38
CA ARG A 33 29.42 14.52 20.85
C ARG A 33 30.79 14.12 21.40
N GLN A 34 31.47 13.17 20.76
CA GLN A 34 32.84 12.78 21.12
C GLN A 34 33.82 13.96 20.99
N MET A 35 33.77 14.70 19.88
CA MET A 35 34.65 15.86 19.64
C MET A 35 34.34 17.03 20.59
N LEU A 36 33.06 17.29 20.88
CA LEU A 36 32.63 18.33 21.81
C LEU A 36 33.09 18.03 23.25
N ARG A 37 33.01 16.76 23.69
CA ARG A 37 33.55 16.35 25.00
C ARG A 37 35.07 16.49 25.08
N GLN A 38 35.79 16.16 24.00
CA GLN A 38 37.25 16.33 23.94
C GLN A 38 37.68 17.80 23.96
N SER A 39 36.82 18.72 23.52
CA SER A 39 37.06 20.18 23.56
C SER A 39 36.59 20.84 24.85
N GLY A 40 36.21 20.06 25.87
CA GLY A 40 35.81 20.57 27.19
C GLY A 40 34.41 21.16 27.24
N ILE A 41 33.60 21.00 26.19
CA ILE A 41 32.20 21.43 26.17
C ILE A 41 31.35 20.33 26.81
N GLU A 42 30.64 20.68 27.89
CA GLU A 42 29.68 19.79 28.52
C GLU A 42 28.48 19.56 27.58
N VAL A 43 28.44 18.37 26.98
CA VAL A 43 27.27 17.92 26.24
C VAL A 43 26.37 17.14 27.19
N TRP A 44 25.22 17.73 27.53
CA TRP A 44 24.19 17.07 28.33
C TRP A 44 23.78 15.72 27.71
N GLY A 45 23.80 14.69 28.57
CA GLY A 45 23.55 13.30 28.22
C GLY A 45 22.07 13.00 28.17
N VAL A 46 21.65 12.34 27.08
CA VAL A 46 20.30 11.79 26.86
C VAL A 46 19.17 12.85 26.85
N PRO A 47 18.24 12.80 25.88
CA PRO A 47 18.14 11.88 24.75
C PRO A 47 19.04 12.24 23.57
N TYR A 48 19.38 11.23 22.75
CA TYR A 48 19.97 11.46 21.43
C TYR A 48 18.88 12.04 20.53
N ILE A 49 19.14 13.21 19.94
CA ILE A 49 18.15 13.92 19.14
C ILE A 49 17.75 13.05 17.94
N THR A 50 18.72 12.35 17.35
CA THR A 50 18.48 11.43 16.24
C THR A 50 17.51 10.31 16.58
N ILE A 51 17.62 9.69 17.76
CA ILE A 51 16.72 8.60 18.17
C ILE A 51 15.28 9.11 18.34
N ILE A 52 15.08 10.30 18.92
CA ILE A 52 13.75 10.92 19.02
C ILE A 52 13.18 11.22 17.64
N LEU A 53 13.98 11.76 16.73
CA LEU A 53 13.51 12.05 15.36
C LEU A 53 13.07 10.78 14.64
N VAL A 54 13.76 9.66 14.83
CA VAL A 54 13.36 8.35 14.29
C VAL A 54 12.07 7.86 14.93
N ALA A 55 11.94 7.97 16.24
CA ALA A 55 10.71 7.61 16.94
C ALA A 55 9.50 8.39 16.40
N LEU A 56 9.65 9.72 16.24
CA LEU A 56 8.63 10.58 15.65
C LEU A 56 8.32 10.21 14.19
N MET A 57 9.35 9.87 13.40
CA MET A 57 9.15 9.41 12.02
C MET A 57 8.22 8.19 11.96
N PHE A 58 8.43 7.18 12.82
CA PHE A 58 7.55 6.00 12.85
C PHE A 58 6.09 6.34 13.17
N ILE A 59 5.88 7.24 14.14
CA ILE A 59 4.54 7.70 14.53
C ILE A 59 3.87 8.46 13.38
N VAL A 60 4.58 9.44 12.79
CA VAL A 60 4.08 10.25 11.68
C VAL A 60 3.75 9.38 10.48
N LEU A 61 4.63 8.43 10.11
CA LEU A 61 4.36 7.51 9.01
C LEU A 61 3.16 6.61 9.30
N GLY A 62 3.01 6.10 10.52
CA GLY A 62 1.83 5.33 10.93
C GLY A 62 0.52 6.12 10.77
N ILE A 63 0.53 7.40 11.15
CA ILE A 63 -0.61 8.31 10.98
C ILE A 63 -0.88 8.59 9.48
N ILE A 64 0.17 8.87 8.69
CA ILE A 64 0.02 9.08 7.23
C ILE A 64 -0.56 7.82 6.56
N GLN A 65 -0.07 6.64 6.92
CA GLN A 65 -0.60 5.37 6.43
C GLN A 65 -2.04 5.14 6.85
N TRP A 66 -2.44 5.56 8.06
CA TRP A 66 -3.83 5.53 8.47
C TRP A 66 -4.71 6.41 7.59
N PHE A 67 -4.31 7.65 7.33
CA PHE A 67 -5.08 8.54 6.46
C PHE A 67 -5.13 8.05 5.03
N ARG A 68 -4.06 7.43 4.52
CA ARG A 68 -4.04 6.81 3.20
C ARG A 68 -4.96 5.60 3.18
N TYR A 69 -4.55 4.50 3.83
CA TYR A 69 -5.15 3.17 3.70
C TYR A 69 -6.41 2.94 4.54
N ARG A 70 -6.70 3.83 5.49
CA ARG A 70 -7.78 3.71 6.50
C ARG A 70 -7.70 2.47 7.38
N ASN A 71 -6.56 1.78 7.39
CA ASN A 71 -6.31 0.61 8.23
C ASN A 71 -5.71 1.05 9.58
N TRP A 72 -6.38 0.69 10.67
CA TRP A 72 -5.99 1.05 12.05
C TRP A 72 -4.72 0.32 12.53
N ILE A 73 -4.33 -0.76 11.86
CA ILE A 73 -3.15 -1.55 12.23
C ILE A 73 -1.86 -0.73 12.06
N TYR A 74 -1.77 0.08 11.00
CA TYR A 74 -0.59 0.91 10.71
C TYR A 74 -0.28 1.98 11.75
N PRO A 75 -1.25 2.81 12.21
CA PRO A 75 -0.96 3.79 13.26
C PRO A 75 -0.60 3.09 14.57
N VAL A 76 -1.28 1.99 14.96
CA VAL A 76 -0.93 1.25 16.18
C VAL A 76 0.51 0.71 16.10
N LEU A 77 0.89 0.09 14.98
CA LEU A 77 2.27 -0.37 14.79
C LEU A 77 3.27 0.81 14.82
N GLY A 78 2.94 1.93 14.17
CA GLY A 78 3.76 3.15 14.17
C GLY A 78 3.97 3.72 15.58
N PHE A 79 2.94 3.74 16.42
CA PHE A 79 3.04 4.13 17.82
C PHE A 79 3.88 3.17 18.64
N LEU A 80 3.65 1.85 18.51
CA LEU A 80 4.44 0.84 19.22
C LEU A 80 5.94 0.93 18.85
N MET A 81 6.25 1.03 17.56
CA MET A 81 7.62 1.20 17.06
C MET A 81 8.24 2.52 17.52
N GLY A 82 7.49 3.62 17.46
CA GLY A 82 7.95 4.94 17.89
C GLY A 82 8.27 4.99 19.38
N ILE A 83 7.36 4.51 20.24
CA ILE A 83 7.55 4.47 21.69
C ILE A 83 8.75 3.60 22.06
N THR A 84 8.84 2.40 21.47
CA THR A 84 9.95 1.47 21.73
C THR A 84 11.29 2.07 21.29
N THR A 85 11.32 2.78 20.16
CA THR A 85 12.51 3.48 19.68
C THR A 85 12.91 4.63 20.60
N ALA A 86 11.95 5.43 21.08
CA ALA A 86 12.21 6.50 22.02
C ALA A 86 12.78 5.97 23.35
N GLN A 87 12.26 4.84 23.85
CA GLN A 87 12.73 4.18 25.07
C GLN A 87 14.21 3.79 25.01
N ILE A 88 14.75 3.44 23.83
CA ILE A 88 16.18 3.12 23.66
C ILE A 88 17.07 4.29 24.10
N SER A 89 16.62 5.54 23.89
CA SER A 89 17.36 6.72 24.32
C SER A 89 17.63 6.73 25.82
N PHE A 90 16.73 6.16 26.63
CA PHE A 90 16.82 6.14 28.09
C PHE A 90 17.55 4.90 28.64
N ILE A 91 17.83 3.90 27.78
CA ILE A 91 18.54 2.67 28.15
C ILE A 91 20.06 2.77 27.91
N PHE A 92 20.49 3.63 26.98
CA PHE A 92 21.90 3.90 26.64
C PHE A 92 22.34 5.34 27.02
N PRO A 93 23.56 5.58 27.52
CA PRO A 93 24.30 4.93 28.62
C PRO A 93 24.26 5.81 29.90
N ASN A 94 24.37 5.22 31.09
CA ASN A 94 24.49 5.88 32.42
C ASN A 94 23.19 6.14 33.21
N TYR A 95 22.19 5.26 33.12
CA TYR A 95 21.29 5.11 34.28
C TYR A 95 21.77 3.91 35.07
N ASP A 96 22.21 4.14 36.30
CA ASP A 96 22.73 3.08 37.19
C ASP A 96 21.65 2.09 37.62
N ASP A 97 20.37 2.39 37.42
CA ASP A 97 19.28 1.40 37.52
C ASP A 97 18.00 1.81 36.76
N PRO A 98 17.87 1.59 35.44
CA PRO A 98 16.67 1.90 34.69
C PRO A 98 15.77 0.66 34.64
N GLY A 99 15.60 -0.05 35.76
CA GLY A 99 14.88 -1.34 35.83
C GLY A 99 13.48 -1.27 35.19
N ILE A 100 12.72 -0.21 35.49
CA ILE A 100 11.38 0.01 34.92
C ILE A 100 11.47 0.24 33.40
N PHE A 101 12.40 1.08 32.92
CA PHE A 101 12.54 1.37 31.48
C PHE A 101 12.97 0.15 30.66
N LYS A 102 13.88 -0.67 31.21
CA LYS A 102 14.30 -1.95 30.61
C LYS A 102 13.14 -2.94 30.54
N LEU A 103 12.36 -3.05 31.62
CA LEU A 103 11.17 -3.90 31.66
C LEU A 103 10.12 -3.43 30.67
N THR A 104 9.80 -2.13 30.63
CA THR A 104 8.82 -1.58 29.69
C THR A 104 9.27 -1.75 28.24
N TYR A 105 10.55 -1.58 27.94
CA TYR A 105 11.10 -1.83 26.60
C TYR A 105 10.93 -3.30 26.21
N PHE A 106 11.26 -4.23 27.11
CA PHE A 106 11.10 -5.66 26.84
C PHE A 106 9.63 -6.04 26.63
N ILE A 107 8.72 -5.50 27.44
CA ILE A 107 7.27 -5.69 27.27
C ILE A 107 6.82 -5.12 25.91
N CYS A 108 7.19 -3.88 25.57
CA CYS A 108 6.85 -3.24 24.30
C CYS A 108 7.39 -4.04 23.10
N PHE A 109 8.60 -4.58 23.20
CA PHE A 109 9.20 -5.42 22.17
C PHE A 109 8.40 -6.73 21.96
N ILE A 110 8.02 -7.41 23.04
CA ILE A 110 7.15 -8.59 22.97
C ILE A 110 5.79 -8.23 22.37
N LEU A 111 5.19 -7.12 22.79
CA LEU A 111 3.90 -6.64 22.27
C LEU A 111 3.97 -6.36 20.78
N ILE A 112 5.07 -5.79 20.26
CA ILE A 112 5.28 -5.60 18.82
C ILE A 112 5.28 -6.94 18.10
N ILE A 113 6.07 -7.91 18.58
CA ILE A 113 6.14 -9.25 17.94
C ILE A 113 4.75 -9.89 17.93
N LEU A 114 4.06 -9.91 19.08
CA LEU A 114 2.73 -10.48 19.19
C LEU A 114 1.72 -9.77 18.28
N PHE A 115 1.78 -8.43 18.23
CA PHE A 115 0.92 -7.63 17.37
C PHE A 115 1.12 -7.94 15.89
N ILE A 116 2.38 -8.10 15.45
CA ILE A 116 2.73 -8.48 14.08
C ILE A 116 2.21 -9.89 13.78
N LEU A 117 2.40 -10.86 14.69
CA LEU A 117 1.95 -12.23 14.48
C LEU A 117 0.42 -12.32 14.37
N ILE A 118 -0.32 -11.66 15.27
CA ILE A 118 -1.79 -11.63 15.25
C ILE A 118 -2.31 -10.99 13.95
N ASN A 119 -1.66 -9.92 13.48
CA ASN A 119 -2.08 -9.18 12.29
C ASN A 119 -1.37 -9.61 11.00
N TRP A 120 -0.63 -10.71 11.01
CA TRP A 120 0.19 -11.14 9.86
C TRP A 120 -0.63 -11.29 8.59
N ASN A 121 -1.80 -11.95 8.68
CA ASN A 121 -2.67 -12.15 7.53
C ASN A 121 -3.17 -10.83 6.94
N SER A 122 -3.46 -9.83 7.80
CA SER A 122 -3.83 -8.49 7.36
C SER A 122 -2.70 -7.82 6.58
N PHE A 123 -1.48 -7.82 7.11
CA PHE A 123 -0.33 -7.22 6.45
C PHE A 123 -0.06 -7.88 5.09
N TYR A 124 -0.01 -9.21 5.08
CA TYR A 124 0.22 -9.99 3.87
C TYR A 124 -0.85 -9.73 2.81
N SER A 125 -2.13 -9.80 3.19
CA SER A 125 -3.26 -9.56 2.27
C SER A 125 -3.24 -8.13 1.72
N HIS A 126 -2.99 -7.14 2.58
CA HIS A 126 -2.93 -5.74 2.17
C HIS A 126 -1.79 -5.48 1.19
N GLU A 127 -0.58 -5.93 1.50
CA GLU A 127 0.60 -5.71 0.65
C GLU A 127 0.40 -6.35 -0.73
N ARG A 128 -0.11 -7.59 -0.77
CA ARG A 128 -0.40 -8.28 -2.03
C ARG A 128 -1.47 -7.55 -2.84
N PHE A 129 -2.55 -7.11 -2.18
CA PHE A 129 -3.63 -6.35 -2.81
C PHE A 129 -3.17 -5.00 -3.36
N GLU A 130 -2.39 -4.23 -2.60
CA GLU A 130 -1.85 -2.94 -3.05
C GLU A 130 -0.92 -3.13 -4.25
N ILE A 131 0.02 -4.08 -4.19
CA ILE A 131 0.97 -4.35 -5.27
C ILE A 131 0.23 -4.78 -6.54
N ASN A 132 -0.75 -5.67 -6.43
CA ASN A 132 -1.52 -6.13 -7.58
C ASN A 132 -2.42 -5.03 -8.14
N SER A 133 -3.04 -4.21 -7.29
CA SER A 133 -3.82 -3.05 -7.73
C SER A 133 -2.94 -2.05 -8.49
N ARG A 134 -1.74 -1.74 -7.98
CA ARG A 134 -0.76 -0.90 -8.69
C ARG A 134 -0.37 -1.50 -10.03
N ARG A 135 -0.09 -2.79 -10.11
CA ARG A 135 0.22 -3.49 -11.36
C ARG A 135 -0.93 -3.41 -12.37
N LEU A 136 -2.17 -3.57 -11.91
CA LEU A 136 -3.36 -3.46 -12.74
C LEU A 136 -3.47 -2.04 -13.34
N PHE A 137 -3.30 -1.02 -12.51
CA PHE A 137 -3.30 0.38 -12.96
C PHE A 137 -2.12 0.69 -13.91
N ARG A 138 -0.94 0.11 -13.69
CA ARG A 138 0.21 0.25 -14.61
C ARG A 138 -0.11 -0.38 -15.96
N LEU A 139 -0.55 -1.64 -15.95
CA LEU A 139 -0.92 -2.39 -17.15
C LEU A 139 -1.96 -1.63 -17.99
N ALA A 140 -2.96 -1.04 -17.34
CA ALA A 140 -3.96 -0.23 -18.03
C ALA A 140 -3.37 1.06 -18.62
N SER A 141 -2.38 1.67 -17.97
CA SER A 141 -1.77 2.94 -18.40
C SER A 141 -0.67 2.83 -19.46
N GLU A 142 -0.12 1.64 -19.69
CA GLU A 142 0.98 1.41 -20.65
C GLU A 142 0.61 1.81 -22.08
N ARG A 143 -0.66 1.63 -22.47
CA ARG A 143 -1.13 1.90 -23.84
C ARG A 143 -1.69 3.31 -24.03
N ILE A 144 -1.59 4.18 -23.02
CA ILE A 144 -2.15 5.54 -23.04
C ILE A 144 -1.04 6.54 -23.33
N PHE A 145 -1.15 7.21 -24.48
CA PHE A 145 -0.15 8.18 -24.97
C PHE A 145 -0.62 9.64 -24.89
N ARG A 146 -1.92 9.90 -24.67
CA ARG A 146 -2.50 11.26 -24.71
C ARG A 146 -2.92 11.76 -23.33
N ASN A 147 -2.72 13.07 -23.14
CA ASN A 147 -3.08 13.82 -21.93
C ASN A 147 -4.30 14.71 -22.18
N ASP A 148 -5.34 14.14 -22.81
CA ASP A 148 -6.56 14.87 -23.14
C ASP A 148 -7.70 14.38 -22.24
N ASN A 149 -8.43 15.32 -21.63
CA ASN A 149 -9.50 15.14 -20.64
C ASN A 149 -9.02 14.74 -19.24
N GLY A 150 -9.33 15.59 -18.27
CA GLY A 150 -9.10 15.33 -16.85
C GLY A 150 -10.06 14.30 -16.25
N TYR A 151 -10.05 14.19 -14.94
CA TYR A 151 -10.91 13.27 -14.19
C TYR A 151 -12.40 13.54 -14.41
N THR A 152 -13.20 12.46 -14.48
CA THR A 152 -14.67 12.53 -14.44
C THR A 152 -15.22 11.46 -13.50
N ASP A 153 -16.28 11.75 -12.74
CA ASP A 153 -16.86 10.79 -11.79
C ASP A 153 -17.85 9.78 -12.45
N ARG A 154 -18.13 9.96 -13.75
CA ARG A 154 -19.05 9.10 -14.50
C ARG A 154 -18.47 7.70 -14.70
N PRO A 155 -19.28 6.64 -14.58
CA PRO A 155 -18.86 5.29 -14.97
C PRO A 155 -18.73 5.19 -16.49
N TYR A 156 -17.74 4.41 -16.94
CA TYR A 156 -17.48 4.13 -18.35
C TYR A 156 -18.08 2.78 -18.76
N SER A 157 -18.83 2.76 -19.87
CA SER A 157 -19.35 1.52 -20.44
C SER A 157 -18.26 0.82 -21.26
N GLY A 158 -17.73 -0.27 -20.72
CA GLY A 158 -16.64 -1.07 -21.28
C GLY A 158 -17.04 -2.06 -22.37
N GLY A 159 -18.32 -2.10 -22.75
CA GLY A 159 -18.86 -3.02 -23.73
C GLY A 159 -19.48 -4.27 -23.08
N ARG A 160 -19.45 -5.39 -23.81
CA ARG A 160 -19.98 -6.69 -23.36
C ARG A 160 -18.93 -7.79 -23.47
N VAL A 161 -18.98 -8.73 -22.53
CA VAL A 161 -18.17 -9.95 -22.55
C VAL A 161 -19.09 -11.16 -22.51
N GLU A 162 -18.85 -12.10 -23.41
CA GLU A 162 -19.59 -13.37 -23.42
C GLU A 162 -19.02 -14.29 -22.35
N CYS A 163 -19.71 -14.42 -21.23
CA CYS A 163 -19.37 -15.37 -20.18
C CYS A 163 -20.63 -15.93 -19.53
N SER A 164 -20.59 -17.20 -19.15
CA SER A 164 -21.66 -17.78 -18.32
C SER A 164 -21.54 -17.27 -16.88
N ARG A 165 -22.63 -17.39 -16.11
CA ARG A 165 -22.61 -17.04 -14.68
C ARG A 165 -21.57 -17.84 -13.90
N ASP A 166 -21.42 -19.13 -14.20
CA ASP A 166 -20.48 -20.00 -13.51
C ASP A 166 -19.03 -19.69 -13.86
N GLU A 167 -18.74 -19.40 -15.14
CA GLU A 167 -17.43 -18.93 -15.57
C GLU A 167 -17.05 -17.62 -14.87
N LEU A 168 -17.99 -16.68 -14.78
CA LEU A 168 -17.77 -15.42 -14.09
C LEU A 168 -17.49 -15.64 -12.59
N LEU A 169 -18.28 -16.49 -11.92
CA LEU A 169 -18.06 -16.79 -10.51
C LEU A 169 -16.69 -17.47 -10.26
N GLY A 170 -16.28 -18.38 -11.14
CA GLY A 170 -14.97 -19.02 -11.11
C GLY A 170 -13.83 -18.01 -11.29
N PHE A 171 -13.94 -17.16 -12.31
CA PHE A 171 -12.99 -16.09 -12.58
C PHE A 171 -12.83 -15.15 -11.39
N VAL A 172 -13.95 -14.75 -10.78
CA VAL A 172 -13.97 -13.86 -9.62
C VAL A 172 -13.29 -14.51 -8.42
N ARG A 173 -13.55 -15.80 -8.16
CA ARG A 173 -12.85 -16.56 -7.09
C ARG A 173 -11.35 -16.63 -7.33
N PHE A 174 -10.93 -16.83 -8.58
CA PHE A 174 -9.52 -16.83 -8.96
C PHE A 174 -8.85 -15.48 -8.68
N LEU A 175 -9.47 -14.37 -9.10
CA LEU A 175 -8.92 -13.04 -8.87
C LEU A 175 -8.86 -12.69 -7.37
N HIS A 176 -9.90 -13.04 -6.62
CA HIS A 176 -9.96 -12.83 -5.17
C HIS A 176 -8.89 -13.63 -4.43
N GLY A 177 -8.75 -14.92 -4.74
CA GLY A 177 -7.73 -15.79 -4.12
C GLY A 177 -6.29 -15.35 -4.39
N ASN A 178 -6.08 -14.60 -5.48
CA ASN A 178 -4.77 -14.01 -5.82
C ASN A 178 -4.59 -12.58 -5.30
N TYR A 179 -5.52 -12.05 -4.51
CA TYR A 179 -5.52 -10.67 -4.00
C TYR A 179 -5.43 -9.63 -5.13
N ILE A 180 -6.11 -9.86 -6.26
CA ILE A 180 -6.15 -8.90 -7.38
C ILE A 180 -7.31 -7.94 -7.20
N VAL A 181 -8.47 -8.45 -6.78
CA VAL A 181 -9.70 -7.67 -6.54
C VAL A 181 -10.41 -8.18 -5.28
N ARG A 182 -11.20 -7.31 -4.65
CA ARG A 182 -12.21 -7.68 -3.64
C ARG A 182 -13.57 -7.76 -4.33
N PRO A 183 -14.23 -8.93 -4.38
CA PRO A 183 -15.52 -9.06 -5.02
C PRO A 183 -16.68 -8.71 -4.09
N PHE A 184 -17.71 -8.11 -4.67
CA PHE A 184 -19.01 -7.87 -4.03
C PHE A 184 -20.10 -8.42 -4.95
N TYR A 185 -20.94 -9.28 -4.39
CA TYR A 185 -21.98 -9.98 -5.13
C TYR A 185 -23.31 -9.26 -4.96
N TYR A 186 -23.93 -8.89 -6.07
CA TYR A 186 -25.26 -8.30 -6.12
C TYR A 186 -26.18 -9.21 -6.95
N GLU A 187 -27.48 -8.94 -6.93
CA GLU A 187 -28.47 -9.79 -7.59
C GLU A 187 -28.30 -9.90 -9.11
N SER A 188 -27.90 -8.81 -9.77
CA SER A 188 -27.78 -8.75 -11.24
C SER A 188 -26.35 -8.60 -11.76
N PHE A 189 -25.38 -8.37 -10.89
CA PHE A 189 -23.99 -8.14 -11.27
C PHE A 189 -23.00 -8.48 -10.16
N ILE A 190 -21.72 -8.57 -10.52
CA ILE A 190 -20.60 -8.67 -9.58
C ILE A 190 -19.73 -7.42 -9.72
N CYS A 191 -19.40 -6.81 -8.60
CA CYS A 191 -18.49 -5.67 -8.54
C CYS A 191 -17.11 -6.13 -8.07
N LEU A 192 -16.09 -5.86 -8.88
CA LEU A 192 -14.70 -6.20 -8.65
C LEU A 192 -13.93 -4.94 -8.25
N SER A 193 -13.67 -4.78 -6.96
CA SER A 193 -13.09 -3.57 -6.39
C SER A 193 -11.57 -3.71 -6.22
N PHE A 194 -10.83 -2.67 -6.55
CA PHE A 194 -9.38 -2.59 -6.41
C PHE A 194 -8.96 -1.16 -6.07
N SER A 195 -7.85 -0.98 -5.35
CA SER A 195 -7.38 0.35 -4.97
C SER A 195 -5.90 0.35 -4.65
N MET A 196 -5.22 1.45 -4.97
CA MET A 196 -3.84 1.72 -4.53
C MET A 196 -3.80 2.41 -3.17
N ASN A 197 -4.95 2.92 -2.72
CA ASN A 197 -5.05 3.85 -1.61
C ASN A 197 -5.96 3.38 -0.49
N LYS A 198 -6.74 2.33 -0.67
CA LYS A 198 -7.60 1.78 0.38
C LYS A 198 -7.30 0.31 0.63
N SER A 199 -7.19 -0.05 1.90
CA SER A 199 -6.92 -1.43 2.30
C SER A 199 -8.08 -2.35 1.97
N LEU A 200 -7.76 -3.57 1.53
CA LEU A 200 -8.75 -4.64 1.32
C LEU A 200 -9.62 -4.86 2.57
N LEU A 201 -9.12 -4.65 3.79
CA LEU A 201 -9.89 -4.87 5.03
C LEU A 201 -10.99 -3.84 5.31
N VAL A 202 -10.93 -2.67 4.67
CA VAL A 202 -11.76 -1.50 5.05
C VAL A 202 -12.76 -1.14 3.94
N ILE A 203 -12.73 -1.84 2.81
CA ILE A 203 -13.68 -1.62 1.71
C ILE A 203 -14.96 -2.35 2.08
N ASP A 204 -15.99 -1.63 2.53
CA ASP A 204 -17.25 -2.26 2.96
C ASP A 204 -18.25 -2.41 1.81
N GLU A 205 -18.11 -1.57 0.79
CA GLU A 205 -18.98 -1.57 -0.40
C GLU A 205 -18.16 -1.53 -1.69
N GLY A 206 -18.59 -2.28 -2.69
CA GLY A 206 -17.82 -2.42 -3.94
C GLY A 206 -17.62 -1.13 -4.72
N ARG A 207 -18.56 -0.19 -4.62
CA ARG A 207 -18.54 1.08 -5.37
C ARG A 207 -17.73 2.19 -4.70
N GLU A 208 -17.23 1.94 -3.50
CA GLU A 208 -16.49 2.95 -2.72
C GLU A 208 -15.12 3.29 -3.32
N VAL A 209 -14.49 2.32 -3.99
CA VAL A 209 -13.17 2.46 -4.61
C VAL A 209 -13.25 2.25 -6.12
N SER A 210 -12.12 2.24 -6.81
CA SER A 210 -12.08 1.88 -8.23
C SER A 210 -12.61 0.46 -8.42
N HIS A 211 -13.42 0.25 -9.44
CA HIS A 211 -14.10 -1.02 -9.64
C HIS A 211 -14.44 -1.31 -11.10
N VAL A 212 -14.58 -2.60 -11.38
CA VAL A 212 -15.20 -3.11 -12.60
C VAL A 212 -16.45 -3.89 -12.21
N ILE A 213 -17.59 -3.48 -12.76
CA ILE A 213 -18.86 -4.20 -12.62
C ILE A 213 -19.03 -5.07 -13.87
N ILE A 214 -19.32 -6.34 -13.65
CA ILE A 214 -19.69 -7.29 -14.69
C ILE A 214 -21.10 -7.79 -14.40
N GLY A 215 -22.05 -7.42 -15.26
CA GLY A 215 -23.42 -7.90 -15.20
C GLY A 215 -23.52 -9.37 -15.58
N TYR A 216 -24.52 -10.07 -15.05
CA TYR A 216 -24.83 -11.43 -15.50
C TYR A 216 -25.35 -11.49 -16.94
N ASP A 217 -25.70 -10.35 -17.52
CA ASP A 217 -25.97 -10.17 -18.95
C ASP A 217 -24.70 -9.95 -19.80
N GLY A 218 -23.51 -9.99 -19.17
CA GLY A 218 -22.22 -9.75 -19.80
C GLY A 218 -21.85 -8.27 -19.93
N SER A 219 -22.67 -7.32 -19.46
CA SER A 219 -22.31 -5.89 -19.50
C SER A 219 -21.10 -5.59 -18.62
N VAL A 220 -20.15 -4.80 -19.12
CA VAL A 220 -18.94 -4.39 -18.39
C VAL A 220 -18.97 -2.89 -18.16
N THR A 221 -18.86 -2.47 -16.91
CA THR A 221 -18.79 -1.05 -16.53
C THR A 221 -17.56 -0.81 -15.66
N VAL A 222 -16.83 0.26 -15.91
CA VAL A 222 -15.60 0.60 -15.19
C VAL A 222 -15.72 1.97 -14.55
N LYS A 223 -15.28 2.09 -13.30
CA LYS A 223 -15.12 3.38 -12.63
C LYS A 223 -13.77 3.41 -11.92
N VAL A 224 -13.03 4.50 -12.11
CA VAL A 224 -11.81 4.78 -11.36
C VAL A 224 -12.10 5.90 -10.36
N SER A 225 -11.73 5.70 -9.09
CA SER A 225 -11.90 6.72 -8.06
C SER A 225 -10.96 7.89 -8.29
N ASP A 226 -11.39 9.11 -7.94
CA ASP A 226 -10.54 10.31 -8.01
C ASP A 226 -9.24 10.12 -7.22
N ARG A 227 -9.32 9.43 -6.08
CA ARG A 227 -8.16 9.17 -5.22
C ARG A 227 -7.11 8.32 -5.92
N ASP A 228 -7.53 7.25 -6.59
CA ASP A 228 -6.61 6.39 -7.36
C ASP A 228 -6.14 7.07 -8.65
N TYR A 229 -6.98 7.88 -9.29
CA TYR A 229 -6.59 8.64 -10.48
C TYR A 229 -5.50 9.68 -10.17
N ARG A 230 -5.56 10.34 -9.01
CA ARG A 230 -4.55 11.33 -8.58
C ARG A 230 -3.17 10.75 -8.25
N ASP A 231 -3.06 9.42 -8.16
CA ASP A 231 -1.77 8.74 -7.94
C ASP A 231 -0.92 8.60 -9.21
N TYR A 232 -1.51 8.85 -10.39
CA TYR A 232 -0.74 8.99 -11.62
C TYR A 232 0.10 10.27 -11.61
N LEU A 233 1.37 10.18 -12.04
CA LEU A 233 2.30 11.30 -12.15
C LEU A 233 1.95 12.22 -13.33
N GLU A 234 1.36 11.63 -14.37
CA GLU A 234 0.93 12.32 -15.59
C GLU A 234 -0.60 12.33 -15.65
N ARG A 235 -1.18 13.39 -16.22
CA ARG A 235 -2.62 13.48 -16.42
C ARG A 235 -3.04 12.61 -17.61
N LEU A 236 -3.30 11.34 -17.34
CA LEU A 236 -3.81 10.40 -18.35
C LEU A 236 -5.26 10.72 -18.72
N SER A 237 -5.64 10.51 -19.97
CA SER A 237 -7.05 10.58 -20.37
C SER A 237 -7.91 9.60 -19.56
N PHE A 238 -8.90 10.12 -18.83
CA PHE A 238 -9.74 9.30 -17.94
C PHE A 238 -10.53 8.23 -18.70
N ASP A 239 -11.15 8.60 -19.82
CA ASP A 239 -11.93 7.66 -20.64
C ASP A 239 -11.02 6.58 -21.24
N GLN A 240 -9.82 6.92 -21.70
CA GLN A 240 -8.86 5.92 -22.22
C GLN A 240 -8.38 4.97 -21.11
N LEU A 241 -8.20 5.47 -19.89
CA LEU A 241 -7.85 4.64 -18.74
C LEU A 241 -8.95 3.63 -18.43
N CYS A 242 -10.21 4.09 -18.37
CA CYS A 242 -11.35 3.21 -18.10
C CYS A 242 -11.56 2.19 -19.23
N ALA A 243 -11.42 2.61 -20.49
CA ALA A 243 -11.48 1.72 -21.65
C ALA A 243 -10.37 0.66 -21.63
N SER A 244 -9.15 1.07 -21.28
CA SER A 244 -8.01 0.15 -21.17
C SER A 244 -8.21 -0.87 -20.04
N LEU A 245 -8.72 -0.43 -18.88
CA LEU A 245 -9.10 -1.33 -17.78
C LEU A 245 -10.19 -2.32 -18.20
N ALA A 246 -11.25 -1.86 -18.88
CA ALA A 246 -12.27 -2.76 -19.41
C ALA A 246 -11.63 -3.83 -20.31
N GLY A 247 -10.78 -3.41 -21.24
CA GLY A 247 -10.04 -4.31 -22.12
C GLY A 247 -9.13 -5.29 -21.38
N VAL A 248 -8.50 -4.90 -20.27
CA VAL A 248 -7.70 -5.80 -19.42
C VAL A 248 -8.59 -6.90 -18.82
N PHE A 249 -9.71 -6.52 -18.20
CA PHE A 249 -10.61 -7.50 -17.58
C PHE A 249 -11.26 -8.43 -18.60
N THR A 250 -11.69 -7.92 -19.76
CA THR A 250 -12.21 -8.76 -20.85
C THR A 250 -11.17 -9.80 -21.29
N ARG A 251 -9.91 -9.39 -21.51
CA ARG A 251 -8.83 -10.34 -21.85
C ARG A 251 -8.55 -11.35 -20.73
N PHE A 252 -8.62 -10.94 -19.47
CA PHE A 252 -8.41 -11.84 -18.33
C PHE A 252 -9.52 -12.89 -18.22
N ILE A 253 -10.77 -12.52 -18.50
CA ILE A 253 -11.89 -13.47 -18.59
C ILE A 253 -11.63 -14.47 -19.73
N ASP A 254 -11.22 -14.00 -20.90
CA ASP A 254 -10.91 -14.88 -22.03
C ASP A 254 -9.76 -15.86 -21.72
N TYR A 255 -8.73 -15.42 -21.00
CA TYR A 255 -7.67 -16.32 -20.54
C TYR A 255 -8.21 -17.34 -19.53
N TYR A 256 -9.05 -16.92 -18.59
CA TYR A 256 -9.64 -17.82 -17.61
C TYR A 256 -10.50 -18.90 -18.28
N LYS A 257 -11.37 -18.52 -19.22
CA LYS A 257 -12.21 -19.45 -20.00
C LYS A 257 -11.39 -20.48 -20.77
N LYS A 258 -10.16 -20.13 -21.18
CA LYS A 258 -9.22 -21.01 -21.90
C LYS A 258 -8.31 -21.83 -20.98
N GLY A 259 -8.47 -21.74 -19.66
CA GLY A 259 -7.57 -22.41 -18.69
C GLY A 259 -6.15 -21.84 -18.69
N LEU A 260 -5.99 -20.55 -19.01
CA LEU A 260 -4.71 -19.83 -19.10
C LEU A 260 -4.55 -18.87 -17.91
N GLU A 261 -4.94 -19.27 -16.70
CA GLU A 261 -4.91 -18.39 -15.52
C GLU A 261 -3.50 -17.93 -15.16
N SER A 262 -2.49 -18.77 -15.40
CA SER A 262 -1.08 -18.41 -15.22
C SER A 262 -0.68 -17.18 -16.05
N ARG A 263 -1.26 -17.02 -17.25
CA ARG A 263 -1.02 -15.87 -18.13
C ARG A 263 -1.53 -14.56 -17.54
N ILE A 264 -2.64 -14.59 -16.79
CA ILE A 264 -3.15 -13.42 -16.07
C ILE A 264 -2.09 -12.92 -15.07
N ILE A 265 -1.51 -13.83 -14.30
CA ILE A 265 -0.49 -13.49 -13.30
C ILE A 265 0.80 -12.99 -13.95
N VAL A 266 1.22 -13.61 -15.06
CA VAL A 266 2.40 -13.18 -15.82
C VAL A 266 2.21 -11.79 -16.42
N GLU A 267 1.07 -11.53 -17.07
CA GLU A 267 0.76 -10.22 -17.66
C GLU A 267 0.72 -9.14 -16.57
N LEU A 268 0.07 -9.41 -15.43
CA LEU A 268 0.03 -8.50 -14.29
C LEU A 268 1.44 -8.20 -13.73
N LYS A 269 2.31 -9.20 -13.64
CA LYS A 269 3.70 -9.02 -13.15
C LYS A 269 4.61 -8.35 -14.16
N SER A 270 4.31 -8.44 -15.46
CA SER A 270 5.10 -7.83 -16.51
C SER A 270 4.94 -6.31 -16.59
N ALA A 271 3.87 -5.77 -16.00
CA ALA A 271 3.61 -4.34 -15.97
C ALA A 271 4.72 -3.58 -15.21
N LYS A 272 5.43 -2.68 -15.91
CA LYS A 272 6.59 -1.96 -15.37
C LYS A 272 6.22 -0.60 -14.78
#